data_AF-A0A7R8VX26-F1
#
_entry.id   AF-A0A7R8VX26-F1
#
_cell.length_a   1.000
_cell.length_b   1.000
_cell.length_c   1.000
_cell.angle_alpha   90.00
_cell.angle_beta   90.00
_cell.angle_gamma   90.00
#
_symmetry.space_group_name_H-M   'P 1'
#
loop_
_entity.id
_entity.type
_entity.pdbx_description
1 polymer ?
#
loop_
_entity_poly.entity_id
_entity_poly.type
_entity_poly.pdbx_seq_one_letter_code
_entity_poly.pdbx_strand_id
1 'polypeptide(L)'
;MFKKRTSVVPESLRKWPVDTAMMKVCTRPCILRSETKGVCTLEVGTPVVIPVLSIHRDPEHYPDPDKFDPERFSEENFEKRPRFSYLPFGAGPRGCLGSMLAATQIKSAVFTIVSHFKISTSKKTISTVTLNSMTNRDIWLVFEKRNASELF
;
A
#
# COMPACT_ATOMS: atom_id res chain seq x y z
N MET A 1 24.35 1.50 9.38
CA MET A 1 24.02 1.03 8.02
C MET A 1 22.60 0.45 7.90
N PHE A 2 21.60 1.05 8.58
CA PHE A 2 20.17 0.62 8.55
C PHE A 2 19.25 1.72 7.97
N LYS A 3 19.80 2.64 7.17
CA LYS A 3 19.11 3.87 6.72
C LYS A 3 18.06 3.65 5.61
N LYS A 4 18.05 2.50 4.91
CA LYS A 4 16.93 2.15 4.02
C LYS A 4 15.80 1.51 4.84
N ARG A 5 15.00 2.32 5.53
CA ARG A 5 13.75 1.87 6.18
C ARG A 5 12.76 1.36 5.11
N THR A 6 12.88 0.09 4.73
CA THR A 6 11.93 -0.75 3.97
C THR A 6 10.87 -0.01 3.15
N SER A 7 11.27 0.67 2.08
CA SER A 7 10.37 1.35 1.12
C SER A 7 9.51 0.36 0.32
N VAL A 8 9.87 -0.92 0.36
CA VAL A 8 9.17 -2.04 -0.30
C VAL A 8 7.77 -2.27 0.28
N VAL A 9 7.63 -2.29 1.62
CA VAL A 9 6.34 -2.52 2.28
C VAL A 9 5.29 -1.47 1.91
N PRO A 10 5.57 -0.16 2.01
CA PRO A 10 4.59 0.84 1.64
C PRO A 10 4.30 0.87 0.14
N GLU A 11 5.28 0.60 -0.74
CA GLU A 11 5.01 0.46 -2.17
C GLU A 11 4.11 -0.75 -2.47
N SER A 12 4.30 -1.88 -1.78
CA SER A 12 3.39 -3.03 -1.88
C SER A 12 1.97 -2.68 -1.47
N LEU A 13 1.80 -1.95 -0.36
CA LEU A 13 0.48 -1.52 0.12
C LEU A 13 -0.17 -0.46 -0.79
N ARG A 14 0.62 0.34 -1.51
CA ARG A 14 0.10 1.25 -2.55
C ARG A 14 -0.42 0.44 -3.74
N LYS A 15 0.40 -0.46 -4.28
CA LYS A 15 0.09 -1.16 -5.53
C LYS A 15 -1.02 -2.21 -5.36
N TRP A 16 -1.03 -2.87 -4.21
CA TRP A 16 -1.98 -3.90 -3.82
C TRP A 16 -2.54 -3.62 -2.42
N PRO A 17 -3.41 -2.61 -2.28
CA PRO A 17 -4.02 -2.29 -1.00
C PRO A 17 -4.95 -3.42 -0.56
N VAL A 18 -4.99 -3.68 0.75
CA VAL A 18 -5.91 -4.67 1.35
C VAL A 18 -7.36 -4.19 1.23
N ASP A 19 -7.57 -2.89 1.46
CA ASP A 19 -8.87 -2.25 1.29
C ASP A 19 -8.85 -1.33 0.06
N THR A 20 -9.73 -1.60 -0.90
CA THR A 20 -9.73 -0.94 -2.22
C THR A 20 -10.61 0.31 -2.23
N ALA A 21 -11.55 0.42 -1.30
CA ALA A 21 -12.44 1.57 -1.18
C ALA A 21 -12.96 1.70 0.25
N MET A 22 -12.94 2.91 0.79
CA MET A 22 -13.59 3.20 2.07
C MET A 22 -14.94 3.87 1.83
N MET A 23 -15.94 3.53 2.64
CA MET A 23 -17.30 4.10 2.53
C MET A 23 -17.67 4.91 3.77
N LYS A 24 -18.42 5.98 3.55
CA LYS A 24 -19.06 6.80 4.58
C LYS A 24 -20.50 7.08 4.17
N VAL A 25 -21.32 7.44 5.16
CA VAL A 25 -22.67 7.98 4.93
C VAL A 25 -22.73 9.35 5.59
N CYS A 26 -23.25 10.33 4.86
CA CYS A 26 -23.47 11.67 5.36
C CYS A 26 -24.52 11.66 6.48
N THR A 27 -24.15 12.03 7.71
CA THR A 27 -25.06 12.04 8.87
C THR A 27 -25.60 13.43 9.20
N ARG A 28 -25.02 14.47 8.59
CA ARG A 28 -25.44 15.87 8.73
C ARG A 28 -25.17 16.59 7.41
N PRO A 29 -26.02 17.54 6.98
CA PRO A 29 -25.76 18.30 5.77
C PRO A 29 -24.34 18.87 5.79
N CYS A 30 -23.57 18.63 4.74
CA CYS A 30 -22.20 19.08 4.66
C CYS A 30 -21.83 19.49 3.24
N ILE A 31 -20.85 20.37 3.14
CA ILE A 31 -20.38 20.93 1.88
C ILE A 31 -18.94 20.47 1.68
N LEU A 32 -18.69 19.71 0.63
CA LEU A 32 -17.36 19.37 0.15
C LEU A 32 -16.89 20.45 -0.83
N ARG A 33 -15.65 20.92 -0.64
CA ARG A 33 -15.02 21.90 -1.52
C ARG A 33 -13.82 21.25 -2.19
N SER A 34 -13.76 21.35 -3.50
CA SER A 34 -12.63 20.96 -4.33
C SER A 34 -12.08 22.21 -5.02
N GLU A 35 -10.77 22.38 -4.98
CA GLU A 35 -10.09 23.48 -5.68
C GLU A 35 -10.30 23.41 -7.19
N THR A 36 -10.48 22.21 -7.74
CA THR A 36 -10.60 21.96 -9.19
C THR A 36 -12.02 21.64 -9.64
N LYS A 37 -12.88 21.10 -8.76
CA LYS A 37 -14.25 20.66 -9.10
C LYS A 37 -15.37 21.46 -8.43
N GLY A 38 -15.02 22.53 -7.70
CA GLY A 38 -16.00 23.42 -7.09
C GLY A 38 -16.64 22.87 -5.82
N VAL A 39 -17.92 23.18 -5.62
CA VAL A 39 -18.65 22.91 -4.38
C VAL A 39 -19.66 21.78 -4.58
N CYS A 40 -19.64 20.78 -3.71
CA CYS A 40 -20.59 19.67 -3.70
C CYS A 40 -21.32 19.64 -2.35
N THR A 41 -22.64 19.77 -2.38
CA THR A 41 -23.50 19.68 -1.19
C THR A 41 -23.97 18.25 -1.01
N LEU A 42 -23.76 17.68 0.18
CA LEU A 42 -24.18 16.34 0.54
C LEU A 42 -25.36 16.38 1.50
N GLU A 43 -26.45 15.75 1.09
CA GLU A 43 -27.63 15.54 1.94
C GLU A 43 -27.42 14.38 2.90
N VAL A 44 -28.18 14.36 4.00
CA VAL A 44 -28.16 13.25 4.95
C VAL A 44 -28.57 11.96 4.24
N GLY A 45 -27.86 10.87 4.52
CA GLY A 45 -28.06 9.58 3.87
C GLY A 45 -27.23 9.38 2.60
N THR A 46 -26.61 10.42 2.06
CA THR A 46 -25.76 10.29 0.85
C THR A 46 -24.54 9.41 1.14
N PRO A 47 -24.32 8.31 0.40
CA PRO A 47 -23.11 7.52 0.51
C PRO A 47 -21.93 8.24 -0.16
N VAL A 48 -20.78 8.21 0.48
CA VAL A 48 -19.52 8.77 -0.04
C VAL A 48 -18.49 7.65 -0.11
N VAL A 49 -17.90 7.49 -1.29
CA VAL A 49 -16.86 6.50 -1.55
C VAL A 49 -15.52 7.20 -1.69
N ILE A 50 -14.50 6.70 -0.97
CA ILE A 50 -13.11 7.10 -1.12
C ILE A 50 -12.41 5.98 -1.91
N PRO A 51 -12.11 6.19 -3.21
CA PRO A 51 -11.61 5.14 -4.08
C PRO A 51 -10.10 4.95 -3.89
N VAL A 52 -9.70 4.25 -2.82
CA VAL A 52 -8.29 4.06 -2.41
C VAL A 52 -7.45 3.51 -3.56
N LEU A 53 -7.92 2.46 -4.22
CA LEU A 53 -7.20 1.83 -5.33
C LEU A 53 -6.97 2.79 -6.50
N SER A 54 -7.96 3.63 -6.83
CA SER A 54 -7.85 4.61 -7.91
C SER A 54 -6.87 5.72 -7.53
N ILE A 55 -6.94 6.24 -6.31
CA ILE A 55 -6.00 7.26 -5.80
C ILE A 55 -4.56 6.72 -5.84
N HIS A 56 -4.35 5.48 -5.42
CA HIS A 56 -3.02 4.85 -5.39
C HIS A 56 -2.46 4.54 -6.78
N ARG A 57 -3.30 4.58 -7.82
CA ARG A 57 -2.92 4.39 -9.22
C ARG A 57 -3.06 5.65 -10.07
N ASP A 58 -3.33 6.79 -9.44
CA ASP A 58 -3.45 8.05 -10.15
C ASP A 58 -2.06 8.49 -10.65
N PRO A 59 -1.84 8.61 -11.98
CA PRO A 59 -0.56 9.04 -12.52
C PRO A 59 -0.18 10.47 -12.12
N GLU A 60 -1.14 11.31 -11.71
CA GLU A 60 -0.85 12.65 -11.16
C GLU A 60 -0.08 12.58 -9.84
N HIS A 61 -0.30 11.53 -9.05
CA HIS A 61 0.38 11.31 -7.78
C HIS A 61 1.52 10.28 -7.87
N TYR A 62 1.40 9.34 -8.81
CA TYR A 62 2.32 8.21 -8.98
C TYR A 62 2.63 7.99 -10.46
N PRO A 63 3.63 8.70 -11.03
CA PRO A 63 4.03 8.53 -12.44
C PRO A 63 4.37 7.07 -12.74
N ASP A 64 3.89 6.48 -13.84
CA ASP A 64 3.97 5.02 -14.09
C ASP A 64 3.39 4.19 -12.93
N PRO A 65 2.10 4.34 -12.58
CA PRO A 65 1.52 3.79 -11.35
C PRO A 65 1.56 2.26 -11.28
N ASP A 66 1.64 1.60 -12.43
CA ASP A 66 1.75 0.15 -12.55
C ASP A 66 3.17 -0.38 -12.34
N LYS A 67 4.19 0.47 -12.40
CA LYS A 67 5.56 0.07 -12.05
C LYS A 67 5.69 -0.03 -10.52
N PHE A 68 6.21 -1.17 -10.05
CA PHE A 68 6.61 -1.32 -8.65
C PHE A 68 7.91 -0.56 -8.43
N ASP A 69 7.86 0.55 -7.69
CA ASP A 69 9.01 1.41 -7.43
C ASP A 69 9.08 1.80 -5.95
N PRO A 70 9.90 1.09 -5.14
CA PRO A 70 10.09 1.40 -3.73
C PRO A 70 10.63 2.81 -3.46
N GLU A 71 11.35 3.43 -4.40
CA GLU A 71 11.97 4.74 -4.18
C GLU A 71 10.91 5.87 -4.07
N ARG A 72 9.66 5.64 -4.47
CA ARG A 72 8.50 6.52 -4.18
C ARG A 72 8.24 6.72 -2.67
N PHE A 73 8.78 5.82 -1.86
CA PHE A 73 8.65 5.82 -0.40
C PHE A 73 10.02 5.93 0.28
N SER A 74 11.02 6.47 -0.44
CA SER A 74 12.22 7.00 0.20
C SER A 74 11.86 8.11 1.19
N GLU A 75 12.72 8.37 2.18
CA GLU A 75 12.49 9.39 3.20
C GLU A 75 12.20 10.77 2.56
N GLU A 76 12.98 11.14 1.54
CA GLU A 76 12.82 12.38 0.79
C GLU A 76 11.50 12.45 0.00
N ASN A 77 11.14 11.39 -0.72
CA ASN A 77 9.94 11.39 -1.56
C ASN A 77 8.65 11.22 -0.73
N PHE A 78 8.75 10.57 0.43
CA PHE A 78 7.60 10.35 1.29
C PHE A 78 7.01 11.66 1.80
N GLU A 79 7.87 12.60 2.20
CA GLU A 79 7.47 13.90 2.76
C GLU A 79 6.88 14.84 1.70
N LYS A 80 7.33 14.74 0.45
CA LYS A 80 6.86 15.59 -0.67
C LYS A 80 5.49 15.19 -1.22
N ARG A 81 4.94 14.06 -0.80
CA ARG A 81 3.71 13.49 -1.36
C ARG A 81 2.48 14.32 -1.00
N PRO A 82 1.52 14.53 -1.92
CA PRO A 82 0.26 15.18 -1.59
C PRO A 82 -0.48 14.49 -0.44
N ARG A 83 -1.09 15.29 0.45
CA ARG A 83 -1.90 14.74 1.54
C ARG A 83 -3.02 13.85 0.99
N PHE A 84 -3.31 12.76 1.69
CA PHE A 84 -4.36 11.80 1.33
C PHE A 84 -4.19 11.07 -0.02
N SER A 85 -3.03 11.18 -0.68
CA SER A 85 -2.70 10.37 -1.86
C SER A 85 -2.21 8.96 -1.52
N TYR A 86 -1.83 8.71 -0.25
CA TYR A 86 -1.46 7.39 0.27
C TYR A 86 -2.32 7.07 1.49
N LEU A 87 -3.14 6.02 1.39
CA LEU A 87 -4.21 5.67 2.34
C LEU A 87 -4.29 4.15 2.62
N PRO A 88 -3.17 3.42 2.78
CA PRO A 88 -3.19 1.96 2.97
C PRO A 88 -3.88 1.52 4.28
N PHE A 89 -4.00 2.45 5.23
CA PHE A 89 -4.53 2.26 6.57
C PHE A 89 -5.62 3.28 6.91
N GLY A 90 -6.17 3.95 5.88
CA GLY A 90 -7.04 5.11 6.04
C GLY A 90 -6.31 6.33 6.63
N ALA A 91 -7.08 7.34 7.01
CA ALA A 91 -6.58 8.56 7.62
C ALA A 91 -7.61 9.20 8.57
N GLY A 92 -7.17 10.19 9.36
CA GLY A 92 -8.02 10.93 10.28
C GLY A 92 -8.45 10.12 11.50
N PRO A 93 -9.56 10.49 12.18
CA PRO A 93 -9.96 9.91 13.47
C PRO A 93 -10.37 8.44 13.41
N ARG A 94 -10.56 7.90 12.19
CA ARG A 94 -10.93 6.49 11.95
C ARG A 94 -9.83 5.75 11.19
N GLY A 95 -8.60 6.24 11.21
CA GLY A 95 -7.43 5.53 10.69
C GLY A 95 -7.20 4.22 11.46
N CYS A 96 -6.52 3.26 10.83
CA CYS A 96 -6.26 1.95 11.42
C CYS A 96 -5.39 2.08 12.69
N LEU A 97 -5.98 1.72 13.83
CA LEU A 97 -5.29 1.68 15.12
C LEU A 97 -4.10 0.68 15.11
N GLY A 98 -4.18 -0.35 14.27
CA GLY A 98 -3.15 -1.37 14.12
C GLY A 98 -2.04 -1.03 13.12
N SER A 99 -2.03 0.15 12.50
CA SER A 99 -1.06 0.50 11.44
C SER A 99 0.40 0.34 11.88
N MET A 100 0.73 0.79 13.08
CA MET A 100 2.08 0.64 13.66
C MET A 100 2.45 -0.81 13.96
N LEU A 101 1.49 -1.58 14.49
CA LEU A 101 1.68 -3.00 14.78
C LEU A 101 1.89 -3.79 13.48
N ALA A 102 1.03 -3.57 12.49
CA ALA A 102 1.11 -4.22 11.18
C ALA A 102 2.44 -3.90 10.49
N ALA A 103 2.85 -2.64 10.48
CA ALA A 103 4.13 -2.25 9.89
C ALA A 103 5.31 -2.93 10.60
N THR A 104 5.27 -3.06 11.92
CA THR A 104 6.31 -3.75 12.70
C THR A 104 6.32 -5.25 12.41
N GLN A 105 5.15 -5.90 12.43
CA GLN A 105 5.01 -7.34 12.16
C GLN A 105 5.49 -7.70 10.75
N ILE A 106 5.07 -6.95 9.73
CA ILE A 106 5.49 -7.20 8.34
C ILE A 106 7.00 -7.02 8.19
N LYS A 107 7.57 -5.95 8.76
CA LYS A 107 9.02 -5.72 8.68
C LYS A 107 9.80 -6.83 9.36
N SER A 108 9.40 -7.24 10.56
CA SER A 108 10.05 -8.33 11.29
C SER A 108 9.92 -9.66 10.54
N ALA A 109 8.75 -9.99 9.99
CA ALA A 109 8.55 -11.20 9.22
C ALA A 109 9.42 -11.22 7.96
N VAL A 110 9.38 -10.15 7.16
CA VAL A 110 10.20 -10.02 5.94
C VAL A 110 11.68 -10.11 6.29
N PHE A 111 12.14 -9.37 7.31
CA PHE A 111 13.54 -9.40 7.75
C PHE A 111 13.96 -10.81 8.15
N THR A 112 13.18 -11.50 8.98
CA THR A 112 13.48 -12.87 9.41
C THR A 112 13.59 -13.81 8.22
N ILE A 113 12.63 -13.76 7.29
CA ILE A 113 12.64 -14.63 6.10
C ILE A 113 13.87 -14.35 5.23
N VAL A 114 14.13 -13.10 4.85
CA VAL A 114 15.25 -12.78 3.93
C VAL A 114 16.63 -12.95 4.58
N SER A 115 16.71 -12.90 5.90
CA SER A 115 17.97 -13.14 6.63
C SER A 115 18.32 -14.63 6.69
N HIS A 116 17.33 -15.51 6.70
CA HIS A 116 17.55 -16.96 6.82
C HIS A 116 17.44 -17.70 5.48
N PHE A 117 16.78 -17.11 4.48
CA PHE A 117 16.49 -17.78 3.21
C PHE A 117 16.81 -16.90 2.01
N LYS A 118 17.31 -17.52 0.95
CA LYS A 118 17.26 -17.01 -0.41
C LYS A 118 15.94 -17.47 -1.02
N ILE A 119 15.18 -16.53 -1.56
CA ILE A 119 13.84 -16.77 -2.10
C ILE A 119 13.90 -16.63 -3.61
N SER A 120 13.33 -17.59 -4.34
CA SER A 120 13.15 -17.54 -5.79
C SER A 120 11.75 -17.97 -6.20
N THR A 121 11.34 -17.62 -7.42
CA THR A 121 10.05 -18.07 -7.97
C THR A 121 10.17 -19.49 -8.49
N SER A 122 9.07 -20.24 -8.40
CA SER A 122 8.95 -21.56 -9.02
C SER A 122 8.46 -21.42 -10.46
N LYS A 123 8.62 -22.46 -11.29
CA LYS A 123 8.01 -22.54 -12.62
C LYS A 123 6.47 -22.47 -12.58
N LYS A 124 5.87 -22.79 -11.42
CA LYS A 124 4.42 -22.71 -11.18
C LYS A 124 3.95 -21.30 -10.81
N THR A 125 4.87 -20.38 -10.50
CA THR A 125 4.52 -19.02 -10.09
C THR A 125 4.03 -18.25 -11.30
N ILE A 126 2.88 -17.58 -11.16
CA ILE A 126 2.37 -16.69 -12.20
C ILE A 126 3.36 -15.55 -12.47
N SER A 127 3.50 -15.15 -13.73
CA SER A 127 4.42 -14.10 -14.15
C SER A 127 3.93 -12.69 -13.79
N THR A 128 2.65 -12.51 -13.47
CA THR A 128 2.05 -11.20 -13.20
C THR A 128 1.04 -11.28 -12.05
N VAL A 129 1.28 -10.48 -11.01
CA VAL A 129 0.38 -10.34 -9.86
C VAL A 129 -0.66 -9.26 -10.17
N THR A 130 -1.91 -9.68 -10.37
CA THR A 130 -3.07 -8.79 -10.49
C THR A 130 -3.78 -8.68 -9.13
N LEU A 131 -4.68 -7.71 -8.97
CA LEU A 131 -5.47 -7.59 -7.74
C LEU A 131 -6.29 -8.86 -7.47
N ASN A 132 -6.85 -9.48 -8.52
CA ASN A 132 -7.54 -10.78 -8.43
C ASN A 132 -6.58 -11.95 -8.16
N SER A 133 -5.29 -11.82 -8.46
CA SER A 133 -4.31 -12.87 -8.18
C SER A 133 -4.10 -13.09 -6.69
N MET A 134 -4.40 -12.11 -5.83
CA MET A 134 -4.27 -12.26 -4.37
C MET A 134 -5.38 -13.09 -3.72
N THR A 135 -6.49 -13.32 -4.41
CA THR A 135 -7.66 -14.01 -3.86
C THR A 135 -7.95 -15.36 -4.51
N ASN A 136 -7.41 -15.63 -5.71
CA ASN A 136 -7.84 -16.79 -6.52
C ASN A 136 -6.70 -17.64 -7.12
N ARG A 137 -5.42 -17.41 -6.77
CA ARG A 137 -4.30 -18.20 -7.34
C ARG A 137 -3.17 -18.43 -6.34
N ASP A 138 -2.58 -19.62 -6.41
CA ASP A 138 -1.42 -19.99 -5.61
C ASP A 138 -0.17 -19.21 -6.05
N ILE A 139 0.58 -18.70 -5.06
CA ILE A 139 1.90 -18.11 -5.26
C ILE A 139 2.94 -19.10 -4.73
N TRP A 140 3.62 -19.79 -5.65
CA TRP A 140 4.66 -20.76 -5.31
C TRP A 140 6.00 -20.04 -5.14
N LEU A 141 6.70 -20.29 -4.04
CA LEU A 141 8.04 -19.75 -3.78
C LEU A 141 8.98 -20.90 -3.37
N VAL A 142 10.24 -20.81 -3.76
CA VAL A 142 11.29 -21.74 -3.35
C VAL A 142 12.16 -21.04 -2.31
N PHE A 143 12.38 -21.72 -1.19
CA PHE A 143 13.18 -21.24 -0.07
C PHE A 143 14.43 -22.08 0.06
N GLU A 144 15.59 -21.46 -0.14
CA GLU A 144 16.90 -22.07 0.07
C GLU A 144 17.51 -21.46 1.34
N LYS A 145 17.87 -22.29 2.33
CA LYS A 145 18.46 -21.79 3.57
C LYS A 145 19.81 -21.12 3.25
N ARG A 146 20.01 -19.91 3.76
CA ARG A 146 21.30 -19.21 3.66
C ARG A 146 22.32 -19.90 4.58
N ASN A 147 23.54 -20.04 4.08
CA ASN A 147 24.64 -20.52 4.90
C ASN A 147 25.09 -19.41 5.85
N ALA A 148 25.54 -19.78 7.05
CA ALA A 148 25.97 -18.83 8.08
C ALA A 148 27.10 -17.90 7.63
N SER A 149 27.84 -18.27 6.57
CA SER A 149 28.93 -17.50 5.97
C SER A 149 28.50 -16.43 4.96
N GLU A 150 27.20 -16.30 4.66
CA GLU A 150 26.66 -15.30 3.70
C GLU A 150 25.92 -14.14 4.38
N LEU A 151 25.98 -14.07 5.71
CA LEU A 151 25.52 -12.93 6.50
C LEU A 151 26.75 -12.12 6.89
N PHE A 152 26.91 -10.97 6.23
CA PHE A 152 28.03 -10.01 6.26
C PHE A 152 29.12 -10.24 5.21
#